data_AF-A0A1C7WE52-F1
#
_entry.id   AF-A0A1C7WE52-F1
#
_cell.length_a   1.000
_cell.length_b   1.000
_cell.length_c   1.000
_cell.angle_alpha   90.00
_cell.angle_beta   90.00
_cell.angle_gamma   90.00
#
_symmetry.space_group_name_H-M   'P 1'
#
loop_
_entity.id
_entity.type
_entity.pdbx_description
1 polymer ?
#
loop_
_entity_poly.entity_id
_entity_poly.type
_entity_poly.pdbx_seq_one_letter_code
_entity_poly.pdbx_strand_id
1 'polypeptide(L)' 'MIKVPVQKTKAVEIKIEIAQEAYKEYAAQFGKGQSLERLCERGGFSWYELASLLYDRIKRLEGVPKV' A
#
# COMPACT_ATOMS: atom_id res chain seq x y z
N MET A 1 13.93 31.98 13.82
CA MET A 1 13.33 30.85 13.08
C MET A 1 12.95 29.78 14.11
N ILE A 2 11.66 29.60 14.41
CA ILE A 2 11.19 28.64 15.42
C ILE A 2 11.17 27.25 14.78
N LYS A 3 11.93 26.29 15.33
CA LYS A 3 11.88 24.88 14.92
C LYS A 3 10.55 24.31 15.37
N VAL A 4 9.64 24.06 14.43
CA VAL A 4 8.42 23.30 14.71
C VAL A 4 8.83 21.84 14.94
N PRO A 5 8.48 21.23 16.07
CA PRO A 5 8.76 19.81 16.31
C PRO A 5 7.96 18.97 15.31
N VAL A 6 8.68 18.22 14.46
CA VAL A 6 8.07 17.21 13.60
C VAL A 6 7.55 16.09 14.50
N GLN A 7 6.23 15.97 14.60
CA GLN A 7 5.62 14.81 15.25
C GLN A 7 6.01 13.57 14.46
N LYS A 8 6.81 12.69 15.07
CA LYS A 8 7.09 11.37 14.51
C LYS A 8 5.86 10.50 14.78
N THR A 9 4.97 10.40 13.81
CA THR A 9 3.93 9.37 13.80
C THR A 9 4.64 8.02 13.87
N LYS A 10 4.27 7.17 14.83
CA LYS A 10 4.80 5.81 14.88
C LYS A 10 4.50 5.15 13.54
N ALA A 11 5.51 4.53 12.94
CA ALA A 11 5.30 3.67 11.78
C ALA A 11 4.26 2.64 12.16
N VAL A 12 3.13 2.64 11.46
CA VAL A 12 2.06 1.71 11.79
C VAL A 12 2.41 0.37 11.19
N GLU A 13 2.50 -0.64 12.04
CA GLU A 13 2.90 -1.97 11.63
C GLU A 13 1.71 -2.63 10.92
N ILE A 14 1.77 -2.65 9.60
CA ILE A 14 0.81 -3.37 8.75
C ILE A 14 1.20 -4.84 8.76
N LYS A 15 0.21 -5.71 9.01
CA LYS A 15 0.39 -7.16 8.90
C LYS A 15 0.87 -7.55 7.50
N ILE A 16 1.92 -8.36 7.42
CA ILE A 16 2.56 -8.71 6.15
C ILE A 16 1.60 -9.37 5.16
N GLU A 17 0.63 -10.15 5.64
CA GLU A 17 -0.38 -10.81 4.82
C GLU A 17 -1.28 -9.79 4.11
N ILE A 18 -1.60 -8.68 4.79
CA ILE A 18 -2.40 -7.60 4.21
C ILE A 18 -1.55 -6.87 3.15
N ALA A 19 -0.28 -6.59 3.44
CA ALA A 19 0.63 -5.97 2.50
C ALA A 19 0.85 -6.86 1.25
N GLN A 20 0.89 -8.18 1.40
CA GLN A 20 0.97 -9.13 0.29
C GLN A 20 -0.26 -9.08 -0.61
N GLU A 21 -1.48 -9.02 -0.06
CA GLU A 21 -2.69 -8.88 -0.87
C GLU A 21 -2.74 -7.54 -1.61
N ALA A 22 -2.37 -6.45 -0.94
CA ALA A 22 -2.27 -5.13 -1.58
C ALA A 22 -1.22 -5.14 -2.70
N TYR A 23 -0.07 -5.78 -2.47
CA TYR A 23 0.98 -5.91 -3.47
C TYR A 23 0.56 -6.71 -4.71
N LYS A 24 -0.27 -7.74 -4.56
CA LYS A 24 -0.79 -8.48 -5.72
C LYS A 24 -1.57 -7.57 -6.67
N GLU A 25 -2.33 -6.62 -6.13
CA GLU A 25 -3.04 -5.65 -6.96
C GLU A 25 -2.10 -4.55 -7.48
N TYR A 26 -1.20 -4.04 -6.64
CA TYR A 26 -0.15 -3.09 -7.07
C TYR A 26 0.63 -3.64 -8.26
N ALA A 27 1.08 -4.90 -8.18
CA ALA A 27 1.83 -5.56 -9.24
C ALA A 27 0.99 -5.80 -10.50
N ALA A 28 -0.33 -5.97 -10.36
CA ALA A 28 -1.25 -6.08 -11.50
C ALA A 28 -1.43 -4.74 -12.22
N GLN A 29 -1.39 -3.62 -11.48
CA GLN A 29 -1.60 -2.28 -12.04
C GLN A 29 -0.33 -1.63 -12.58
N PHE A 30 0.78 -1.75 -11.85
CA PHE A 30 2.03 -1.03 -12.11
C PHE A 30 3.19 -1.94 -12.54
N GLY A 31 2.95 -3.25 -12.59
CA GLY A 31 3.97 -4.26 -12.86
C GLY A 31 4.85 -4.57 -11.65
N LYS A 32 5.85 -5.43 -11.86
CA LYS A 32 6.73 -5.98 -10.79
C LYS A 32 8.09 -5.28 -10.70
N GLY A 33 8.17 -4.02 -11.11
CA GLY A 33 9.42 -3.25 -11.10
C GLY A 33 10.00 -3.00 -9.71
N GLN A 34 9.16 -3.09 -8.68
CA GLN A 34 9.56 -3.08 -7.27
C GLN A 34 9.01 -4.33 -6.59
N SER A 35 9.85 -5.05 -5.84
CA SER A 35 9.39 -6.17 -5.02
C SER A 35 8.71 -5.68 -3.75
N LEU A 36 7.90 -6.54 -3.13
CA LEU A 36 7.23 -6.24 -1.87
C LEU A 36 8.24 -5.97 -0.75
N GLU A 37 9.33 -6.74 -0.70
CA GLU A 37 10.40 -6.56 0.28
C GLU A 37 10.99 -5.15 0.17
N ARG A 38 11.29 -4.70 -1.06
CA ARG A 38 11.84 -3.37 -1.33
C ARG A 38 10.84 -2.25 -1.02
N LEU A 39 9.54 -2.50 -1.17
CA LEU A 39 8.48 -1.57 -0.74
C LEU A 39 8.43 -1.47 0.78
N CYS A 40 8.44 -2.59 1.50
CA CYS A 40 8.46 -2.63 2.96
C CYS A 40 9.70 -1.92 3.55
N GLU A 41 10.88 -2.12 2.97
CA GLU A 41 12.12 -1.42 3.36
C GLU A 41 12.01 0.11 3.26
N ARG A 42 11.16 0.62 2.36
CA ARG A 42 10.94 2.04 2.12
C ARG A 42 9.77 2.63 2.92
N GLY A 43 9.18 1.85 3.83
CA GLY A 43 8.04 2.26 4.65
C GLY A 43 6.72 1.60 4.27
N GLY A 44 6.72 0.67 3.31
CA GLY A 44 5.55 -0.08 2.89
C GLY A 44 4.49 0.78 2.21
N PHE A 45 3.24 0.35 2.34
CA PHE A 45 2.09 1.11 1.86
C PHE A 45 1.57 2.03 2.97
N SER A 46 1.15 3.24 2.59
CA SER A 46 0.30 4.05 3.43
C SER A 46 -1.08 3.40 3.61
N TRP A 47 -1.81 3.82 4.64
CA TRP A 47 -3.19 3.37 4.86
C TRP A 47 -4.12 3.64 3.66
N TYR A 48 -3.91 4.78 2.99
CA TYR A 48 -4.65 5.14 1.80
C TYR A 48 -4.35 4.19 0.63
N GLU A 49 -3.07 3.94 0.35
CA GLU A 49 -2.66 3.00 -0.70
C GLU A 49 -3.20 1.60 -0.42
N LEU A 50 -3.12 1.13 0.83
CA LEU A 50 -3.72 -0.13 1.25
C LEU A 50 -5.21 -0.20 0.95
N ALA A 51 -5.98 0.79 1.40
CA ALA A 51 -7.42 0.83 1.19
C ALA A 51 -7.75 0.83 -0.31
N SER A 52 -7.06 1.65 -1.10
CA SER A 52 -7.26 1.76 -2.55
C SER A 52 -6.93 0.45 -3.26
N LEU A 53 -5.77 -0.15 -2.98
CA LEU A 53 -5.32 -1.39 -3.63
C LEU A 53 -6.23 -2.56 -3.27
N LEU A 54 -6.64 -2.69 -2.01
CA LEU A 54 -7.53 -3.76 -1.59
C LEU A 54 -8.95 -3.57 -2.17
N TYR A 55 -9.44 -2.33 -2.23
CA TYR A 55 -10.73 -2.02 -2.85
C TYR A 55 -10.73 -2.35 -4.35
N ASP A 56 -9.70 -1.92 -5.08
CA ASP A 56 -9.56 -2.23 -6.51
C ASP A 56 -9.48 -3.74 -6.76
N ARG A 57 -8.77 -4.45 -5.89
CA ARG A 57 -8.68 -5.91 -5.95
C ARG A 57 -10.04 -6.57 -5.78
N ILE A 58 -10.82 -6.13 -4.79
CA ILE A 58 -12.19 -6.61 -4.57
C ILE A 58 -13.04 -6.35 -5.82
N LYS A 59 -13.07 -5.11 -6.33
CA LYS A 59 -13.81 -4.78 -7.55
C LYS A 59 -13.43 -5.65 -8.73
N ARG A 60 -12.12 -5.89 -8.94
CA ARG A 60 -11.62 -6.73 -10.02
C ARG A 60 -12.06 -8.19 -9.87
N LEU A 61 -12.04 -8.73 -8.64
CA LEU A 61 -12.50 -10.09 -8.36
C LEU A 61 -14.02 -10.23 -8.46
N GLU A 62 -14.77 -9.18 -8.15
CA GLU A 62 -16.23 -9.10 -8.33
C GLU A 62 -16.65 -8.83 -9.78
N GLY A 63 -15.70 -8.57 -10.69
CA GLY A 63 -15.99 -8.25 -12.10
C GLY A 63 -16.58 -6.86 -12.30
N VAL A 64 -16.48 -5.97 -11.31
CA VAL A 64 -16.97 -4.59 -11.42
C VAL A 64 -15.97 -3.76 -12.22
N PRO A 65 -16.38 -3.14 -13.34
CA PRO A 65 -15.49 -2.29 -14.13
C PRO A 65 -14.92 -1.12 -13.30
N LYS A 66 -13.67 -0.77 -13.58
CA LYS A 66 -13.06 0.46 -13.06
C LYS A 66 -13.85 1.65 -13.62
N VAL A 67 -14.22 2.59 -12.75
CA VAL A 67 -14.91 3.83 -13.10
C VAL A 67 -13.88 4.86 -13.52
#